data_AF-F0TA08-F1
#
_entry.id   AF-F0TA08-F1
#
_cell.length_a   1.000
_cell.length_b   1.000
_cell.length_c   1.000
_cell.angle_alpha   90.00
_cell.angle_beta   90.00
_cell.angle_gamma   90.00
#
_symmetry.space_group_name_H-M   'P 1'
#
loop_
_entity.id
_entity.type
_entity.pdbx_description
1 polymer ?
#
loop_
_entity_poly.entity_id
_entity_poly.type
_entity_poly.pdbx_seq_one_letter_code
_entity_poly.pdbx_strand_id
1 'polypeptide(L)'
;MEREANIERLIQTLKDDDELVQTQAMGLLEEIGEPAVDKLMIAADDDDKDIRKGSIRVLGIIADPSAIDVLIESLNDPNKWVRREASTALGNMGDPAVDPLIKTLKDENWRVRGGAAWALGKIANKKAVEPLIVAMDDESGFVRGGAAWALGNMGDERGIEPLKKALNDKSSYVRRVSQKFLDKLE
;
A
#
# COMPACT_ATOMS: atom_id res chain seq x y z
N MET A 1 -21.84 23.66 -2.20
CA MET A 1 -21.76 24.43 -0.94
C MET A 1 -22.09 23.61 0.30
N GLU A 2 -23.35 23.28 0.63
CA GLU A 2 -23.65 22.57 1.89
C GLU A 2 -23.10 21.12 1.93
N ARG A 3 -23.22 20.39 0.81
CA ARG A 3 -22.63 19.04 0.67
C ARG A 3 -21.11 19.03 0.76
N GLU A 4 -20.45 20.04 0.18
CA GLU A 4 -18.98 20.17 0.21
C GLU A 4 -18.48 20.55 1.62
N ALA A 5 -19.16 21.48 2.29
CA ALA A 5 -18.86 21.85 3.67
C ALA A 5 -18.99 20.65 4.62
N ASN A 6 -19.92 19.73 4.34
CA ASN A 6 -20.06 18.49 5.09
C ASN A 6 -18.87 17.53 4.86
N ILE A 7 -18.35 17.41 3.64
CA ILE A 7 -17.17 16.57 3.34
C ILE A 7 -15.93 17.10 4.07
N GLU A 8 -15.67 18.40 4.01
CA GLU A 8 -14.51 19.01 4.66
C GLU A 8 -14.57 18.85 6.19
N ARG A 9 -15.77 18.97 6.77
CA ARG A 9 -15.97 18.71 8.20
C ARG A 9 -15.69 17.24 8.56
N LEU A 10 -16.19 16.30 7.77
CA LEU A 10 -15.92 14.87 7.99
C LEU A 10 -14.43 14.55 7.88
N ILE A 11 -13.72 15.17 6.93
CA ILE A 11 -12.26 15.05 6.81
C ILE A 11 -11.55 15.57 8.07
N GLN A 12 -11.98 16.71 8.61
CA GLN A 12 -11.42 17.22 9.87
C GLN A 12 -11.73 16.33 11.08
N THR A 13 -12.78 15.51 11.02
CA THR A 13 -13.10 14.52 12.07
C THR A 13 -12.20 13.28 12.01
N LEU A 14 -11.42 13.08 10.94
CA LEU A 14 -10.49 11.94 10.84
C LEU A 14 -9.33 12.00 11.85
N LYS A 15 -9.04 13.17 12.43
CA LYS A 15 -8.05 13.35 13.50
C LYS A 15 -8.65 13.40 14.90
N ASP A 16 -9.95 13.13 15.05
CA ASP A 16 -10.59 13.12 16.37
C ASP A 16 -9.92 12.07 17.28
N ASP A 17 -9.79 12.33 18.58
CA ASP A 17 -9.14 11.38 19.49
C ASP A 17 -10.00 10.12 19.74
N ASP A 18 -11.31 10.20 19.52
CA ASP A 18 -12.23 9.08 19.67
C ASP A 18 -12.26 8.22 18.39
N GLU A 19 -11.82 6.97 18.52
CA GLU A 19 -11.76 6.00 17.41
C GLU A 19 -13.16 5.70 16.82
N LEU A 20 -14.22 5.76 17.64
CA LEU A 20 -15.59 5.57 17.15
C LEU A 20 -16.00 6.74 16.25
N VAL A 21 -15.65 7.96 16.65
CA VAL A 21 -15.94 9.18 15.89
C VAL A 21 -15.16 9.19 14.57
N GLN A 22 -13.87 8.82 14.59
CA GLN A 22 -13.07 8.63 13.37
C GLN A 22 -13.73 7.60 12.43
N THR A 23 -14.11 6.44 12.96
CA THR A 23 -14.70 5.34 12.18
C THR A 23 -16.03 5.74 11.54
N GLN A 24 -16.87 6.47 12.28
CA GLN A 24 -18.12 7.01 11.75
C GLN A 24 -17.87 8.01 10.62
N ALA A 25 -16.90 8.92 10.79
CA ALA A 25 -16.55 9.88 9.75
C ALA A 25 -16.05 9.18 8.48
N MET A 26 -15.22 8.15 8.62
CA MET A 26 -14.77 7.33 7.49
C MET A 26 -15.94 6.64 6.78
N GLY A 27 -16.86 6.02 7.51
CA GLY A 27 -18.02 5.33 6.92
C GLY A 27 -18.93 6.30 6.15
N LEU A 28 -19.14 7.51 6.67
CA LEU A 28 -19.89 8.54 5.96
C LEU A 28 -19.17 9.03 4.70
N LEU A 29 -17.84 9.17 4.72
CA LEU A 29 -17.05 9.53 3.55
C LEU A 29 -17.05 8.42 2.48
N GLU A 30 -17.00 7.16 2.90
CA GLU A 30 -17.18 6.00 2.03
C GLU A 30 -18.57 6.01 1.38
N GLU A 31 -19.63 6.20 2.16
CA GLU A 31 -21.01 6.29 1.66
C GLU A 31 -21.20 7.45 0.66
N ILE A 32 -20.48 8.56 0.87
CA ILE A 32 -20.46 9.67 -0.08
C ILE A 32 -19.82 9.24 -1.40
N GLY A 33 -18.70 8.51 -1.35
CA GLY A 33 -18.02 7.91 -2.51
C GLY A 33 -17.27 8.94 -3.37
N GLU A 34 -17.37 8.79 -4.70
CA GLU A 34 -16.70 9.62 -5.73
C GLU A 34 -16.65 11.13 -5.41
N PRO A 35 -17.75 11.78 -4.96
CA PRO A 35 -17.74 13.22 -4.63
C PRO A 35 -16.81 13.62 -3.47
N ALA A 36 -16.33 12.68 -2.66
CA ALA A 36 -15.34 12.93 -1.61
C ALA A 36 -13.90 12.78 -2.10
N VAL A 37 -13.66 12.11 -3.23
CA VAL A 37 -12.33 11.68 -3.68
C VAL A 37 -11.37 12.86 -3.85
N ASP A 38 -11.77 13.92 -4.56
CA ASP A 38 -10.91 15.10 -4.77
C ASP A 38 -10.46 15.75 -3.46
N LYS A 39 -11.38 15.88 -2.50
CA LYS A 39 -11.09 16.49 -1.20
C LYS A 39 -10.20 15.59 -0.34
N LEU A 40 -10.41 14.27 -0.42
CA LEU A 40 -9.56 13.31 0.26
C LEU A 40 -8.15 13.25 -0.35
N MET A 41 -8.01 13.41 -1.67
CA MET A 41 -6.71 13.51 -2.33
C MET A 41 -5.95 14.75 -1.88
N ILE A 42 -6.62 15.90 -1.74
CA ILE A 42 -6.00 17.11 -1.18
C ILE A 42 -5.59 16.89 0.28
N ALA A 43 -6.47 16.28 1.09
CA ALA A 43 -6.22 16.02 2.50
C ALA A 43 -5.15 14.93 2.76
N ALA A 44 -4.78 14.14 1.75
CA ALA A 44 -3.67 13.20 1.83
C ALA A 44 -2.31 13.90 2.01
N ASP A 45 -2.22 15.22 1.78
CA ASP A 45 -1.03 16.07 2.02
C ASP A 45 -1.24 17.10 3.15
N ASP A 46 -2.25 16.90 4.02
CA ASP A 46 -2.51 17.78 5.16
C ASP A 46 -1.33 17.82 6.16
N ASP A 47 -1.11 18.94 6.85
CA ASP A 47 -0.06 19.05 7.87
C ASP A 47 -0.23 18.02 9.00
N ASP A 48 -1.48 17.69 9.34
CA ASP A 48 -1.84 16.71 10.35
C ASP A 48 -1.73 15.27 9.82
N LYS A 49 -0.82 14.51 10.44
CA LYS A 49 -0.59 13.10 10.09
C LYS A 49 -1.82 12.20 10.20
N ASP A 50 -2.77 12.51 11.08
CA ASP A 50 -3.95 11.68 11.30
C ASP A 50 -5.03 12.00 10.26
N ILE A 51 -5.11 13.25 9.79
CA ILE A 51 -5.88 13.61 8.59
C ILE A 51 -5.31 12.86 7.38
N ARG A 52 -4.01 13.00 7.08
CA ARG A 52 -3.39 12.28 5.94
C ARG A 52 -3.67 10.79 5.98
N LYS A 53 -3.38 10.15 7.12
CA LYS A 53 -3.60 8.71 7.36
C LYS A 53 -5.06 8.32 7.13
N GLY A 54 -6.00 9.08 7.70
CA GLY A 54 -7.43 8.84 7.56
C GLY A 54 -7.90 8.98 6.11
N SER A 55 -7.47 10.06 5.42
CA SER A 55 -7.83 10.31 4.03
C SER A 55 -7.31 9.22 3.10
N ILE A 56 -6.05 8.82 3.26
CA ILE A 56 -5.44 7.70 2.53
C ILE A 56 -6.20 6.40 2.76
N ARG A 57 -6.62 6.12 4.00
CA ARG A 57 -7.42 4.93 4.31
C ARG A 57 -8.77 4.97 3.59
N VAL A 58 -9.48 6.10 3.64
CA VAL A 58 -10.79 6.26 2.98
C VAL A 58 -10.64 6.17 1.46
N LEU A 59 -9.61 6.77 0.86
CA LEU A 59 -9.31 6.62 -0.57
C LEU A 59 -9.13 5.14 -0.96
N GLY A 60 -8.43 4.37 -0.10
CA GLY A 60 -8.29 2.93 -0.27
C GLY A 60 -9.56 2.11 -0.06
N ILE A 61 -10.57 2.66 0.62
CA ILE A 61 -11.89 2.01 0.79
C ILE A 61 -12.79 2.31 -0.41
N ILE A 62 -12.83 3.58 -0.83
CA ILE A 62 -13.57 4.00 -2.04
C ILE A 62 -12.99 3.32 -3.29
N ALA A 63 -11.67 3.11 -3.30
CA ALA A 63 -10.93 2.43 -4.36
C ALA A 63 -11.09 3.08 -5.75
N ASP A 64 -11.21 4.41 -5.78
CA ASP A 64 -11.21 5.17 -7.04
C ASP A 64 -9.81 5.20 -7.66
N PRO A 65 -9.62 4.71 -8.90
CA PRO A 65 -8.31 4.67 -9.54
C PRO A 65 -7.61 6.02 -9.72
N SER A 66 -8.35 7.14 -9.71
CA SER A 66 -7.76 8.48 -9.79
C SER A 66 -6.82 8.80 -8.60
N ALA A 67 -7.01 8.12 -7.47
CA ALA A 67 -6.20 8.31 -6.27
C ALA A 67 -4.86 7.56 -6.28
N ILE A 68 -4.59 6.70 -7.28
CA ILE A 68 -3.40 5.84 -7.30
C ILE A 68 -2.09 6.63 -7.18
N ASP A 69 -1.95 7.73 -7.93
CA ASP A 69 -0.72 8.52 -7.93
C ASP A 69 -0.47 9.18 -6.56
N VAL A 70 -1.51 9.78 -5.95
CA VAL A 70 -1.45 10.35 -4.60
C VAL A 70 -1.09 9.30 -3.55
N LEU A 71 -1.63 8.09 -3.68
CA LEU A 71 -1.31 6.99 -2.78
C LEU A 71 0.14 6.49 -2.97
N ILE A 72 0.66 6.49 -4.20
CA ILE A 72 2.08 6.17 -4.47
C ILE A 72 2.99 7.21 -3.81
N GLU A 73 2.68 8.50 -3.95
CA GLU A 73 3.42 9.59 -3.28
C GLU A 73 3.42 9.41 -1.75
N SER A 74 2.28 9.02 -1.20
CA SER A 74 2.10 8.75 0.23
C SER A 74 2.94 7.59 0.77
N LEU A 75 3.51 6.73 -0.09
CA LEU A 75 4.50 5.72 0.33
C LEU A 75 5.81 6.35 0.82
N ASN A 76 6.04 7.63 0.55
CA ASN A 76 7.19 8.39 1.03
C ASN A 76 6.88 9.30 2.23
N ASP A 77 5.68 9.22 2.81
CA ASP A 77 5.30 10.08 3.93
C ASP A 77 6.30 9.94 5.12
N PRO A 78 6.66 11.03 5.82
CA PRO A 78 7.57 10.97 6.97
C PRO A 78 7.05 10.03 8.09
N ASN A 79 5.74 9.94 8.27
CA ASN A 79 5.09 9.10 9.24
C ASN A 79 4.94 7.64 8.77
N LYS A 80 5.45 6.69 9.57
CA LYS A 80 5.39 5.26 9.24
C LYS A 80 3.98 4.68 9.15
N TRP A 81 3.01 5.25 9.86
CA TRP A 81 1.63 4.78 9.84
C TRP A 81 0.92 5.23 8.57
N VAL A 82 1.17 6.46 8.11
CA VAL A 82 0.69 6.96 6.82
C VAL A 82 1.22 6.07 5.68
N ARG A 83 2.53 5.79 5.64
CA ARG A 83 3.12 4.88 4.63
C ARG A 83 2.48 3.49 4.62
N ARG A 84 2.16 2.95 5.81
CA ARG A 84 1.51 1.65 5.94
C ARG A 84 0.09 1.67 5.37
N GLU A 85 -0.67 2.72 5.67
CA GLU A 85 -2.02 2.89 5.12
C GLU A 85 -1.96 3.09 3.61
N ALA A 86 -1.00 3.85 3.08
CA ALA A 86 -0.81 4.05 1.64
C ALA A 86 -0.57 2.72 0.89
N SER A 87 0.34 1.89 1.39
CA SER A 87 0.56 0.54 0.82
C SER A 87 -0.68 -0.35 0.93
N THR A 88 -1.44 -0.23 2.03
CA THR A 88 -2.69 -0.97 2.23
C THR A 88 -3.78 -0.53 1.26
N ALA A 89 -3.93 0.78 1.06
CA ALA A 89 -4.88 1.42 0.16
C ALA A 89 -4.58 1.08 -1.30
N LEU A 90 -3.31 1.17 -1.72
CA LEU A 90 -2.87 0.72 -3.05
C LEU A 90 -3.19 -0.76 -3.29
N GLY A 91 -3.05 -1.59 -2.27
CA GLY A 91 -3.44 -3.00 -2.38
C GLY A 91 -4.96 -3.23 -2.48
N ASN A 92 -5.80 -2.29 -2.02
CA ASN A 92 -7.25 -2.33 -2.20
C ASN A 92 -7.69 -1.83 -3.58
N MET A 93 -6.86 -1.02 -4.26
CA MET A 93 -7.16 -0.52 -5.62
C MET A 93 -7.28 -1.65 -6.65
N GLY A 94 -6.68 -2.82 -6.38
CA GLY A 94 -6.77 -3.98 -7.26
C GLY A 94 -5.98 -3.80 -8.57
N ASP A 95 -6.51 -4.40 -9.64
CA ASP A 95 -5.86 -4.44 -10.96
C ASP A 95 -5.45 -3.08 -11.54
N PRO A 96 -6.25 -1.99 -11.41
CA PRO A 96 -5.85 -0.66 -11.84
C PRO A 96 -4.49 -0.17 -11.30
N ALA A 97 -4.09 -0.58 -10.09
CA ALA A 97 -2.83 -0.18 -9.50
C ALA A 97 -1.62 -1.03 -9.93
N VAL A 98 -1.82 -2.16 -10.62
CA VAL A 98 -0.74 -3.12 -10.94
C VAL A 98 0.36 -2.48 -11.79
N ASP A 99 0.00 -1.84 -12.90
CA ASP A 99 0.98 -1.24 -13.80
C ASP A 99 1.71 -0.03 -13.19
N PRO A 100 1.00 0.91 -12.53
CA PRO A 100 1.65 1.95 -11.74
C PRO A 100 2.63 1.39 -10.71
N LEU A 101 2.22 0.39 -9.92
CA LEU A 101 3.07 -0.19 -8.88
C LEU A 101 4.29 -0.94 -9.44
N ILE A 102 4.14 -1.64 -10.58
CA ILE A 102 5.28 -2.28 -11.26
C ILE A 102 6.32 -1.22 -11.68
N LYS A 103 5.89 -0.05 -12.14
CA LYS A 103 6.80 1.07 -12.42
C LYS A 103 7.46 1.58 -11.15
N THR A 104 6.70 1.70 -10.06
CA THR A 104 7.14 2.17 -8.73
C THR A 104 8.19 1.25 -8.08
N LEU A 105 8.28 -0.03 -8.46
CA LEU A 105 9.38 -0.90 -8.03
C LEU A 105 10.78 -0.41 -8.46
N LYS A 106 10.87 0.60 -9.34
CA LYS A 106 12.13 1.21 -9.80
C LYS A 106 12.38 2.60 -9.20
N ASP A 107 11.58 3.01 -8.23
CA ASP A 107 11.71 4.31 -7.56
C ASP A 107 13.07 4.46 -6.85
N GLU A 108 13.62 5.67 -6.79
CA GLU A 108 14.91 5.92 -6.13
C GLU A 108 14.84 5.66 -4.62
N ASN A 109 13.66 5.85 -4.02
CA ASN A 109 13.44 5.68 -2.60
C ASN A 109 13.04 4.25 -2.24
N TRP A 110 13.87 3.60 -1.43
CA TRP A 110 13.64 2.22 -0.99
C TRP A 110 12.34 2.01 -0.21
N ARG A 111 11.78 3.06 0.44
CA ARG A 111 10.48 2.98 1.13
C ARG A 111 9.35 2.86 0.14
N VAL A 112 9.41 3.63 -0.94
CA VAL A 112 8.44 3.64 -2.03
C VAL A 112 8.48 2.30 -2.77
N ARG A 113 9.67 1.84 -3.17
CA ARG A 113 9.85 0.50 -3.78
C ARG A 113 9.29 -0.61 -2.90
N GLY A 114 9.61 -0.61 -1.61
CA GLY A 114 9.16 -1.64 -0.69
C GLY A 114 7.64 -1.61 -0.50
N GLY A 115 7.07 -0.42 -0.30
CA GLY A 115 5.62 -0.23 -0.20
C GLY A 115 4.87 -0.71 -1.44
N ALA A 116 5.44 -0.51 -2.63
CA ALA A 116 4.90 -1.02 -3.88
C ALA A 116 4.96 -2.55 -3.96
N ALA A 117 6.06 -3.17 -3.56
CA ALA A 117 6.17 -4.63 -3.50
C ALA A 117 5.11 -5.25 -2.56
N TRP A 118 4.90 -4.64 -1.39
CA TRP A 118 3.84 -5.03 -0.46
C TRP A 118 2.43 -4.90 -1.06
N ALA A 119 2.13 -3.78 -1.71
CA ALA A 119 0.85 -3.54 -2.36
C ALA A 119 0.58 -4.54 -3.49
N LEU A 120 1.57 -4.80 -4.35
CA LEU A 120 1.49 -5.82 -5.41
C LEU A 120 1.22 -7.22 -4.86
N GLY A 121 1.87 -7.57 -3.75
CA GLY A 121 1.61 -8.83 -3.05
C GLY A 121 0.17 -8.97 -2.58
N LYS A 122 -0.43 -7.87 -2.11
CA LYS A 122 -1.83 -7.84 -1.67
C LYS A 122 -2.81 -7.95 -2.85
N ILE A 123 -2.51 -7.30 -3.98
CA ILE A 123 -3.31 -7.41 -5.21
C ILE A 123 -3.21 -8.84 -5.79
N ALA A 124 -2.05 -9.48 -5.66
CA ALA A 124 -1.77 -10.84 -6.13
C ALA A 124 -1.97 -11.08 -7.63
N ASN A 125 -1.85 -10.02 -8.45
CA ASN A 125 -1.90 -10.14 -9.91
C ASN A 125 -0.57 -10.72 -10.46
N LYS A 126 -0.67 -11.82 -11.22
CA LYS A 126 0.50 -12.55 -11.77
C LYS A 126 1.38 -11.74 -12.73
N LYS A 127 0.89 -10.61 -13.25
CA LYS A 127 1.68 -9.67 -14.07
C LYS A 127 2.89 -9.11 -13.30
N ALA A 128 2.78 -9.05 -11.98
CA ALA A 128 3.83 -8.53 -11.11
C ALA A 128 4.90 -9.56 -10.71
N VAL A 129 4.75 -10.84 -11.07
CA VAL A 129 5.69 -11.90 -10.65
C VAL A 129 7.11 -11.62 -11.14
N GLU A 130 7.34 -11.39 -12.43
CA GLU A 130 8.69 -11.13 -12.95
C GLU A 130 9.30 -9.83 -12.37
N PRO A 131 8.58 -8.70 -12.31
CA PRO A 131 9.07 -7.50 -11.61
C PRO A 131 9.45 -7.75 -10.14
N LEU A 132 8.66 -8.56 -9.42
CA LEU A 132 8.95 -8.88 -8.02
C LEU A 132 10.15 -9.82 -7.88
N ILE A 133 10.36 -10.74 -8.81
CA ILE A 133 11.59 -11.56 -8.87
C ILE A 133 12.82 -10.66 -9.02
N VAL A 134 12.77 -9.63 -9.87
CA VAL A 134 13.87 -8.65 -9.97
C VAL A 134 14.06 -7.89 -8.65
N ALA A 135 12.97 -7.50 -7.97
CA ALA A 135 13.04 -6.81 -6.68
C ALA A 135 13.60 -7.68 -5.52
N MET A 136 13.71 -9.00 -5.69
CA MET A 136 14.39 -9.89 -4.74
C MET A 136 15.90 -9.68 -4.67
N ASP A 137 16.49 -8.96 -5.63
CA ASP A 137 17.92 -8.62 -5.63
C ASP A 137 18.17 -7.14 -5.27
N ASP A 138 17.15 -6.41 -4.78
CA ASP A 138 17.27 -5.01 -4.35
C ASP A 138 18.30 -4.82 -3.22
N GLU A 139 18.98 -3.67 -3.18
CA GLU A 139 19.94 -3.33 -2.12
C GLU A 139 19.31 -3.31 -0.71
N SER A 140 18.04 -2.89 -0.63
CA SER A 140 17.30 -2.73 0.62
C SER A 140 16.64 -4.03 1.04
N GLY A 141 16.95 -4.48 2.26
CA GLY A 141 16.29 -5.65 2.85
C GLY A 141 14.78 -5.46 3.05
N PHE A 142 14.28 -4.23 3.10
CA PHE A 142 12.85 -3.96 3.17
C PHE A 142 12.15 -4.27 1.84
N VAL A 143 12.77 -3.89 0.71
CA VAL A 143 12.27 -4.17 -0.64
C VAL A 143 12.30 -5.67 -0.91
N ARG A 144 13.44 -6.33 -0.67
CA ARG A 144 13.56 -7.79 -0.81
C ARG A 144 12.55 -8.54 0.06
N GLY A 145 12.30 -8.05 1.28
CA GLY A 145 11.30 -8.63 2.18
C GLY A 145 9.87 -8.50 1.66
N GLY A 146 9.52 -7.33 1.10
CA GLY A 146 8.23 -7.11 0.45
C GLY A 146 8.06 -7.98 -0.79
N ALA A 147 9.09 -8.09 -1.62
CA ALA A 147 9.09 -8.95 -2.80
C ALA A 147 8.93 -10.44 -2.43
N ALA A 148 9.65 -10.91 -1.42
CA ALA A 148 9.56 -12.29 -0.94
C ALA A 148 8.16 -12.60 -0.42
N TRP A 149 7.57 -11.67 0.35
CA TRP A 149 6.21 -11.82 0.85
C TRP A 149 5.19 -11.85 -0.29
N ALA A 150 5.33 -10.95 -1.25
CA ALA A 150 4.44 -10.83 -2.40
C ALA A 150 4.45 -12.10 -3.27
N LEU A 151 5.63 -12.59 -3.64
CA LEU A 151 5.79 -13.84 -4.39
C LEU A 151 5.19 -15.02 -3.64
N GLY A 152 5.43 -15.10 -2.32
CA GLY A 152 4.85 -16.15 -1.49
C GLY A 152 3.32 -16.06 -1.35
N ASN A 153 2.74 -14.85 -1.42
CA ASN A 153 1.29 -14.67 -1.40
C ASN A 153 0.65 -15.03 -2.75
N MET A 154 1.35 -14.77 -3.86
CA MET A 154 0.89 -15.08 -5.22
C MET A 154 0.91 -16.58 -5.53
N GLY A 155 1.79 -17.35 -4.88
CA GLY A 155 1.89 -18.81 -5.06
C GLY A 155 2.27 -19.24 -6.47
N ASP A 156 2.92 -18.37 -7.24
CA ASP A 156 3.39 -18.69 -8.59
C ASP A 156 4.71 -19.44 -8.53
N GLU A 157 4.82 -20.57 -9.25
CA GLU A 157 5.98 -21.45 -9.23
C GLU A 157 7.28 -20.74 -9.63
N ARG A 158 7.21 -19.69 -10.44
CA ARG A 158 8.37 -18.88 -10.82
C ARG A 158 9.03 -18.21 -9.62
N GLY A 159 8.30 -18.02 -8.52
CA GLY A 159 8.83 -17.50 -7.26
C GLY A 159 9.63 -18.52 -6.44
N ILE A 160 9.56 -19.82 -6.72
CA ILE A 160 10.17 -20.88 -5.88
C ILE A 160 11.69 -20.74 -5.81
N GLU A 161 12.38 -20.71 -6.95
CA GLU A 161 13.85 -20.63 -6.97
C GLU A 161 14.38 -19.31 -6.39
N PRO A 162 13.81 -18.13 -6.69
CA PRO A 162 14.15 -16.87 -6.00
C PRO A 162 13.98 -16.95 -4.48
N LEU A 163 12.92 -17.59 -3.99
CA LEU A 163 12.67 -17.74 -2.56
C LEU A 163 13.65 -18.73 -1.90
N LYS A 164 14.04 -19.81 -2.58
CA LYS A 164 15.11 -20.71 -2.10
C LYS A 164 16.44 -19.97 -1.97
N LYS A 165 16.82 -19.16 -2.96
CA LYS A 165 18.03 -18.30 -2.89
C LYS A 165 17.96 -17.37 -1.68
N ALA A 166 16.79 -16.78 -1.42
CA ALA A 166 16.54 -15.86 -0.32
C ALA A 166 16.63 -16.47 1.08
N LEU A 167 16.68 -17.80 1.22
CA LEU A 167 17.01 -18.47 2.49
C LEU A 167 18.42 -18.14 2.98
N ASN A 168 19.30 -17.68 2.10
CA ASN A 168 20.65 -17.21 2.43
C ASN A 168 20.76 -15.67 2.50
N ASP A 169 19.64 -14.94 2.48
CA ASP A 169 19.65 -13.48 2.51
C ASP A 169 20.29 -12.94 3.80
N LYS A 170 20.93 -11.77 3.73
CA LYS A 170 21.54 -11.09 4.88
C LYS A 170 20.50 -10.74 5.96
N SER A 171 19.28 -10.41 5.55
CA SER A 171 18.15 -10.08 6.42
C SER A 171 17.45 -11.32 6.95
N SER A 172 17.37 -11.46 8.28
CA SER A 172 16.61 -12.54 8.93
C SER A 172 15.13 -12.51 8.58
N TYR A 173 14.59 -11.31 8.31
CA TYR A 173 13.21 -11.15 7.90
C TYR A 173 12.95 -11.80 6.54
N VAL A 174 13.81 -11.55 5.56
CA VAL A 174 13.72 -12.11 4.20
C VAL A 174 13.79 -13.63 4.28
N ARG A 175 14.81 -14.18 4.97
CA ARG A 175 14.96 -15.63 5.15
C ARG A 175 13.69 -16.28 5.72
N ARG A 176 13.13 -15.68 6.78
CA ARG A 176 11.93 -16.20 7.46
C ARG A 176 10.68 -16.16 6.57
N VAL A 177 10.49 -15.08 5.82
CA VAL A 177 9.35 -14.94 4.91
C VAL A 177 9.44 -15.97 3.78
N SER A 178 10.63 -16.14 3.20
CA SER A 178 10.87 -17.14 2.15
C SER A 178 10.65 -18.57 2.64
N GLN A 179 11.18 -18.91 3.83
CA GLN A 179 10.96 -20.22 4.44
C GLN A 179 9.47 -20.50 4.63
N LYS A 180 8.71 -19.55 5.19
CA LYS A 180 7.27 -19.69 5.44
C LYS A 180 6.48 -20.03 4.16
N PHE A 181 6.91 -19.53 3.00
CA PHE A 181 6.27 -19.90 1.74
C PHE A 181 6.65 -21.31 1.31
N LEU A 182 7.94 -21.65 1.34
CA LEU A 182 8.43 -22.96 0.93
C LEU A 182 7.85 -24.09 1.79
N ASP A 183 7.70 -23.87 3.10
CA ASP A 183 7.04 -24.81 4.03
C ASP A 183 5.58 -25.13 3.66
N LYS A 184 4.91 -24.27 2.89
CA LYS A 184 3.52 -24.49 2.44
C LYS A 184 3.41 -25.31 1.15
N LEU A 185 4.52 -25.52 0.45
CA LEU A 185 4.58 -26.30 -0.79
C LEU A 185 4.90 -27.77 -0.54
N GLU A 186 5.32 -28.12 0.68
CA GLU A 186 5.52 -29.49 1.17
C GLU A 186 4.22 -30.07 1.75
#